data_AF-A0A7W8QMJ5-F1
#
_entry.id   AF-A0A7W8QMJ5-F1
#
_cell.length_a   1.000
_cell.length_b   1.000
_cell.length_c   1.000
_cell.angle_alpha   90.00
_cell.angle_beta   90.00
_cell.angle_gamma   90.00
#
_symmetry.space_group_name_H-M   'P 1'
#
loop_
_entity.id
_entity.type
_entity.pdbx_description
1 polymer ?
#
loop_
_entity_poly.entity_id
_entity_poly.type
_entity_poly.pdbx_seq_one_letter_code
_entity_poly.pdbx_strand_id
1 'polypeptide(L)'
;MAPGDRVDPGTPSGGAEAPPGAEFYLDLAKRLKEAHRLAESLPEGVRIPVIRRLLTVTEAVKRDPVRGSERLDRMLKEISSQVDESSTR
;
A
#
# COMPACT_ATOMS: atom_id res chain seq x y z
N MET A 1 -28.31 -33.68 -38.25
CA MET A 1 -27.61 -33.72 -36.95
C MET A 1 -26.24 -33.10 -37.13
N ALA A 2 -25.93 -32.01 -36.46
CA ALA A 2 -24.61 -31.37 -36.47
C ALA A 2 -23.86 -31.72 -35.17
N PRO A 3 -22.54 -31.96 -35.19
CA PRO A 3 -21.79 -32.26 -33.99
C PRO A 3 -21.59 -30.98 -33.18
N GLY A 4 -21.93 -31.05 -31.89
CA GLY A 4 -21.77 -29.96 -30.95
C GLY A 4 -20.31 -29.58 -30.78
N ASP A 5 -20.00 -28.34 -31.15
CA ASP A 5 -18.79 -27.62 -30.82
C ASP A 5 -18.65 -27.58 -29.29
N ARG A 6 -17.68 -28.33 -28.77
CA ARG A 6 -17.43 -28.46 -27.34
C ARG A 6 -16.60 -27.26 -26.94
N VAL A 7 -17.26 -26.22 -26.46
CA VAL A 7 -16.62 -25.01 -25.94
C VAL A 7 -15.79 -25.40 -24.72
N ASP A 8 -14.47 -25.37 -24.85
CA ASP A 8 -13.53 -25.45 -23.73
C ASP A 8 -13.84 -24.29 -22.78
N PRO A 9 -14.16 -24.54 -21.49
CA PRO A 9 -14.24 -23.45 -20.53
C PRO A 9 -12.82 -22.96 -20.31
N GLY A 10 -12.48 -21.87 -21.01
CA GLY A 10 -11.22 -21.17 -20.85
C GLY A 10 -10.88 -21.09 -19.38
N THR A 11 -9.75 -21.67 -19.01
CA THR A 11 -9.17 -21.55 -17.68
C THR A 11 -9.21 -20.07 -17.31
N PRO A 12 -9.74 -19.68 -16.13
CA PRO A 12 -9.63 -18.30 -15.70
C PRO A 12 -8.13 -18.01 -15.55
N SER A 13 -7.55 -17.41 -16.59
CA SER A 13 -6.21 -16.87 -16.60
C SER A 13 -6.25 -15.58 -15.80
N GLY A 14 -6.36 -15.76 -14.50
CA GLY A 14 -6.34 -14.73 -13.48
C GLY A 14 -5.86 -15.44 -12.24
N GLY A 15 -4.56 -15.72 -12.19
CA GLY A 15 -3.91 -16.21 -10.99
C GLY A 15 -4.13 -15.19 -9.89
N ALA A 16 -5.20 -15.37 -9.12
CA ALA A 16 -5.32 -14.75 -7.82
C ALA A 16 -4.16 -15.34 -7.01
N GLU A 17 -3.06 -14.59 -6.95
CA GLU A 17 -1.96 -14.87 -6.02
C GLU A 17 -2.60 -15.17 -4.67
N ALA A 18 -2.15 -16.25 -4.03
CA ALA A 18 -2.64 -16.61 -2.71
C ALA A 18 -2.54 -15.37 -1.80
N PRO A 19 -3.57 -15.10 -0.98
CA PRO A 19 -3.55 -13.92 -0.13
C PRO A 19 -2.27 -13.91 0.72
N PRO A 20 -1.67 -12.72 0.96
CA PRO A 20 -0.45 -12.63 1.74
C PRO A 20 -0.59 -13.30 3.11
N GLY A 21 0.50 -13.90 3.60
CA GLY A 21 0.52 -14.54 4.93
C GLY A 21 0.41 -13.53 6.09
N ALA A 22 0.23 -14.04 7.31
CA ALA A 22 0.10 -13.20 8.51
C ALA A 22 1.31 -12.29 8.75
N GLU A 23 2.52 -12.79 8.47
CA GLU A 23 3.77 -12.02 8.61
C GLU A 23 3.78 -10.76 7.73
N PHE A 24 3.25 -10.85 6.51
CA PHE A 24 3.10 -9.70 5.62
C PHE A 24 2.25 -8.61 6.25
N TYR A 25 1.09 -8.97 6.84
CA TYR A 25 0.20 -7.99 7.47
C TYR A 25 0.80 -7.40 8.75
N LEU A 26 1.56 -8.18 9.51
CA LEU A 26 2.30 -7.68 10.67
C LEU A 26 3.34 -6.64 10.26
N ASP A 27 4.11 -6.91 9.21
CA ASP A 27 5.12 -5.97 8.72
C ASP A 27 4.50 -4.74 8.05
N LEU A 28 3.37 -4.91 7.37
CA LEU A 28 2.58 -3.79 6.85
C LEU A 28 2.06 -2.90 7.99
N ALA A 29 1.52 -3.50 9.06
CA ALA A 29 1.05 -2.75 10.22
C ALA A 29 2.18 -1.98 10.93
N LYS A 30 3.38 -2.59 11.06
CA LYS A 30 4.57 -1.90 11.60
C LYS A 30 4.93 -0.68 10.75
N ARG A 31 4.98 -0.83 9.42
CA ARG A 31 5.30 0.26 8.49
C ARG A 31 4.24 1.37 8.50
N LEU A 32 2.96 1.04 8.60
CA LEU A 32 1.89 2.04 8.75
C LEU A 32 2.05 2.83 10.05
N LYS A 33 2.29 2.13 11.17
CA LYS A 33 2.56 2.79 12.46
C LYS A 33 3.75 3.74 12.37
N GLU A 34 4.81 3.33 11.68
CA GLU A 34 5.99 4.17 11.48
C GLU A 34 5.67 5.40 10.64
N ALA A 35 4.94 5.24 9.54
CA ALA A 35 4.52 6.37 8.70
C ALA A 35 3.70 7.40 9.49
N HIS A 36 2.81 6.94 10.39
CA HIS A 36 2.06 7.82 11.28
C HIS A 36 2.97 8.58 12.26
N ARG A 37 3.94 7.89 12.89
CA ARG A 37 4.91 8.53 13.80
C ARG A 37 5.75 9.59 13.11
N LEU A 38 6.29 9.27 11.94
CA LEU A 38 7.08 10.23 11.17
C LEU A 38 6.23 11.43 10.74
N ALA A 39 4.98 11.21 10.29
CA ALA A 39 4.07 12.29 9.95
C ALA A 39 3.77 13.22 11.13
N GLU A 40 3.65 12.70 12.35
CA GLU A 40 3.43 13.51 13.56
C GLU A 40 4.61 14.46 13.87
N SER A 41 5.84 14.03 13.57
CA SER A 41 7.05 14.85 13.76
C SER A 41 7.21 16.00 12.77
N LEU A 42 6.43 16.02 11.68
CA LEU A 42 6.51 17.07 10.68
C LEU A 42 5.83 18.38 11.13
N PRO A 43 6.30 19.55 10.65
CA PRO A 43 5.62 20.82 10.83
C PRO A 43 4.20 20.79 10.25
N GLU A 44 3.28 21.57 10.83
CA GLU A 44 1.85 21.50 10.50
C GLU A 44 1.54 21.67 8.99
N GLY A 45 2.22 22.61 8.32
CA GLY A 45 2.04 22.88 6.89
C GLY A 45 2.39 21.70 5.98
N VAL A 46 3.27 20.79 6.44
CA VAL A 46 3.69 19.58 5.71
C VAL A 46 2.93 18.34 6.21
N ARG A 47 2.65 18.29 7.51
CA ARG A 47 1.96 17.17 8.17
C ARG A 47 0.57 16.93 7.61
N ILE A 48 -0.25 17.97 7.43
CA ILE A 48 -1.63 17.80 6.93
C ILE A 48 -1.71 17.11 5.56
N PRO A 49 -0.97 17.54 4.51
CA PRO A 49 -1.01 16.84 3.23
C PRO A 49 -0.44 15.42 3.31
N VAL A 50 0.57 15.17 4.15
CA VAL A 50 1.10 13.82 4.40
C VAL A 50 0.02 12.92 5.02
N ILE A 51 -0.69 13.36 6.05
CA ILE A 51 -1.77 12.58 6.67
C ILE A 51 -2.85 12.21 5.65
N ARG A 52 -3.27 13.16 4.79
CA ARG A 52 -4.27 12.87 3.73
C ARG A 52 -3.78 11.82 2.73
N ARG A 53 -2.50 11.89 2.35
CA ARG A 53 -1.88 10.88 1.47
C ARG A 53 -1.84 9.51 2.17
N LEU A 54 -1.58 9.47 3.48
CA LEU A 54 -1.53 8.25 4.26
C LEU A 54 -2.90 7.57 4.33
N LEU A 55 -3.98 8.35 4.50
CA LEU A 55 -5.36 7.85 4.40
C LEU A 55 -5.68 7.22 3.02
N THR A 56 -5.11 7.79 1.95
CA THR A 56 -5.28 7.20 0.61
C THR A 56 -4.54 5.87 0.47
N VAL A 57 -3.37 5.75 1.11
CA VAL A 57 -2.59 4.49 1.13
C VAL A 57 -3.29 3.42 1.95
N THR A 58 -3.85 3.76 3.11
CA THR A 58 -4.58 2.79 3.95
C THR A 58 -5.84 2.27 3.25
N GLU A 59 -6.56 3.13 2.52
CA GLU A 59 -7.67 2.69 1.67
C GLU A 59 -7.22 1.79 0.52
N ALA A 60 -6.05 2.05 -0.08
CA ALA A 60 -5.48 1.17 -1.10
C ALA A 60 -5.09 -0.21 -0.52
N VAL A 61 -4.48 -0.24 0.66
CA VAL A 61 -4.11 -1.48 1.38
C VAL A 61 -5.32 -2.39 1.61
N LYS A 62 -6.48 -1.82 1.94
CA LYS A 62 -7.72 -2.59 2.14
C LYS A 62 -8.22 -3.27 0.86
N ARG A 63 -7.90 -2.71 -0.31
CA ARG A 63 -8.34 -3.22 -1.63
C ARG A 63 -7.31 -4.15 -2.26
N ASP A 64 -6.04 -3.78 -2.14
CA ASP A 64 -4.88 -4.50 -2.67
C ASP A 64 -3.72 -4.31 -1.67
N PRO A 65 -3.49 -5.29 -0.78
CA PRO A 65 -2.48 -5.18 0.26
C PRO A 65 -1.07 -5.06 -0.31
N VAL A 66 -0.79 -5.77 -1.42
CA VAL A 66 0.53 -5.82 -2.05
C VAL A 66 0.85 -4.47 -2.68
N ARG A 67 -0.02 -3.95 -3.55
CA ARG A 67 0.18 -2.62 -4.14
C ARG A 67 0.11 -1.50 -3.11
N GLY A 68 -0.75 -1.64 -2.10
CA GLY A 68 -0.82 -0.72 -0.97
C GLY A 68 0.50 -0.65 -0.20
N SER A 69 1.12 -1.81 0.05
CA SER A 69 2.45 -1.94 0.67
C SER A 69 3.53 -1.24 -0.16
N GLU A 70 3.60 -1.46 -1.48
CA GLU A 70 4.58 -0.79 -2.35
C GLU A 70 4.42 0.74 -2.36
N ARG A 71 3.17 1.21 -2.29
CA ARG A 71 2.87 2.64 -2.21
C ARG A 71 3.29 3.22 -0.86
N LEU A 72 3.09 2.45 0.23
CA LEU A 72 3.55 2.82 1.56
C LEU A 72 5.08 2.93 1.62
N ASP A 73 5.81 2.01 0.98
CA ASP A 73 7.28 2.04 0.98
C ASP A 73 7.83 3.30 0.31
N ARG A 74 7.23 3.72 -0.80
CA ARG A 74 7.58 5.00 -1.45
C ARG A 74 7.27 6.19 -0.55
N MET A 75 6.09 6.17 0.08
CA MET A 75 5.68 7.22 0.99
C MET A 75 6.60 7.34 2.22
N LEU A 76 7.05 6.23 2.81
CA LEU A 76 8.01 6.23 3.92
C LEU A 76 9.34 6.90 3.54
N LYS A 77 9.86 6.63 2.33
CA LYS A 77 11.06 7.29 1.80
C LYS A 77 10.87 8.80 1.63
N GLU A 78 9.70 9.21 1.14
CA GLU A 78 9.36 10.63 0.99
C GLU A 78 9.23 11.35 2.34
N ILE A 79 8.57 10.72 3.33
CA ILE A 79 8.38 11.31 4.67
C ILE A 79 9.71 11.42 5.41
N SER A 80 10.53 10.35 5.40
CA SER A 80 11.85 10.38 6.05
C SER A 80 12.70 11.54 5.51
N SER A 81 12.76 11.69 4.19
CA SER A 81 13.45 12.83 3.56
C SER A 81 12.92 14.18 4.06
N GLN A 82 11.60 14.36 4.18
CA GLN A 82 11.00 15.60 4.70
C GLN A 82 11.32 15.85 6.18
N VAL A 83 11.44 14.79 6.99
CA VAL A 83 11.84 14.88 8.41
C VAL A 83 13.30 15.33 8.53
N ASP A 84 14.19 14.75 7.71
CA ASP A 84 15.61 15.16 7.65
C ASP A 84 15.75 16.63 7.21
N GLU A 85 15.02 17.04 6.18
CA GLU A 85 14.99 18.43 5.69
C GLU A 85 14.45 19.40 6.75
N SER A 86 13.43 18.98 7.51
CA SER A 86 12.85 19.80 8.59
C SER A 86 13.77 19.92 9.81
N SER A 87 14.63 18.93 10.06
CA SER A 87 15.58 18.93 11.19
C SER A 87 16.82 19.77 10.92
N THR A 88 17.11 20.06 9.65
CA THR A 88 18.28 20.84 9.21
C THR A 88 18.01 22.35 9.16
N ARG A 89 16.74 22.77 9.32
CA ARG A 89 16.30 24.17 9.28
C ARG A 89 15.97 24.70 10.66
#